data_AF-S5STV4-F1
#
_entry.id   AF-S5STV4-F1
#
_cell.length_a   1.000
_cell.length_b   1.000
_cell.length_c   1.000
_cell.angle_alpha   90.00
_cell.angle_beta   90.00
_cell.angle_gamma   90.00
#
_symmetry.space_group_name_H-M   'P 1'
#
loop_
_entity.id
_entity.type
_entity.pdbx_description
1 polymer ?
#
loop_
_entity_poly.entity_id
_entity_poly.type
_entity_poly.pdbx_seq_one_letter_code
_entity_poly.pdbx_strand_id
1 'polypeptide(L)'
;MLAASRKVSRAMDDTLQAGSDLSTSEFSVLVELSETDDCALRLRDLCASLDWDRSRTSHQITRMERRGLVTKHKSEGDARGVVVRLTDEGHRRLASAAPEHVESVRRVIFDHMEPAVAPVLKSYFEGLMEVDNVPGSPGFTADA
;
A
#
# COMPACT_ATOMS: atom_id res chain seq x y z
N MET A 1 -4.05 21.35 -5.74
CA MET A 1 -4.29 19.90 -5.63
C MET A 1 -3.22 19.06 -6.34
N LEU A 2 -3.14 19.05 -7.68
CA LEU A 2 -2.19 18.18 -8.41
C LEU A 2 -0.71 18.37 -8.03
N ALA A 3 -0.25 19.61 -7.86
CA ALA A 3 1.13 19.88 -7.46
C ALA A 3 1.45 19.37 -6.05
N ALA A 4 0.49 19.48 -5.12
CA ALA A 4 0.61 19.00 -3.75
C ALA A 4 0.64 17.46 -3.70
N SER A 5 -0.32 16.79 -4.36
CA SER A 5 -0.34 15.32 -4.48
C SER A 5 0.98 14.78 -5.03
N ARG A 6 1.51 15.36 -6.11
CA ARG A 6 2.83 14.95 -6.65
C ARG A 6 3.98 15.21 -5.70
N LYS A 7 3.93 16.27 -4.88
CA LYS A 7 4.98 16.56 -3.89
C LYS A 7 4.96 15.50 -2.78
N VAL A 8 3.78 15.11 -2.31
CA VAL A 8 3.60 14.04 -1.33
C VAL A 8 4.12 12.71 -1.89
N SER A 9 3.63 12.27 -3.05
CA SER A 9 4.05 11.00 -3.64
C SER A 9 5.56 10.93 -3.85
N ARG A 10 6.17 11.98 -4.42
CA ARG A 10 7.63 12.02 -4.60
C ARG A 10 8.39 11.96 -3.29
N ALA A 11 7.96 12.68 -2.25
CA ALA A 11 8.64 12.65 -0.97
C ALA A 11 8.60 11.24 -0.34
N MET A 12 7.47 10.55 -0.46
CA MET A 12 7.34 9.16 -0.02
C MET A 12 8.25 8.22 -0.81
N ASP A 13 8.24 8.32 -2.14
CA ASP A 13 9.07 7.50 -3.05
C ASP A 13 10.56 7.73 -2.78
N ASP A 14 11.00 8.99 -2.70
CA ASP A 14 12.40 9.37 -2.47
C ASP A 14 12.90 8.85 -1.11
N THR A 15 12.06 8.89 -0.08
CA THR A 15 12.40 8.39 1.27
C THR A 15 12.66 6.89 1.24
N LEU A 16 11.73 6.11 0.66
CA LEU A 16 11.86 4.67 0.60
C LEU A 16 13.07 4.24 -0.24
N GLN A 17 13.32 4.94 -1.35
CA GLN A 17 14.46 4.68 -2.23
C GLN A 17 15.81 5.03 -1.56
N ALA A 18 15.87 6.10 -0.77
CA ALA A 18 17.09 6.53 -0.10
C ALA A 18 17.44 5.67 1.13
N GLY A 19 16.42 5.23 1.88
CA GLY A 19 16.59 4.59 3.19
C GLY A 19 16.50 3.06 3.20
N SER A 20 15.80 2.43 2.24
CA SER A 20 15.31 1.04 2.47
C SER A 20 15.45 0.04 1.33
N ASP A 21 15.98 0.39 0.15
CA ASP A 21 16.01 -0.48 -1.05
C ASP A 21 14.62 -1.09 -1.39
N LEU A 22 13.55 -0.44 -0.92
CA LEU A 22 12.17 -0.79 -1.22
C LEU A 22 11.58 0.27 -2.13
N SER A 23 10.88 -0.18 -3.15
CA SER A 23 9.96 0.69 -3.88
C SER A 23 8.66 0.87 -3.08
N THR A 24 7.93 1.95 -3.34
CA THR A 24 6.63 2.22 -2.71
C THR A 24 5.64 1.07 -2.91
N SER A 25 5.64 0.42 -4.08
CA SER A 25 4.78 -0.74 -4.33
C SER A 25 5.17 -1.96 -3.48
N GLU A 26 6.47 -2.15 -3.19
CA GLU A 26 6.89 -3.23 -2.29
C GLU A 26 6.51 -2.89 -0.86
N PHE A 27 6.78 -1.66 -0.42
CA PHE A 27 6.42 -1.19 0.91
C PHE A 27 4.91 -1.35 1.18
N SER A 28 4.04 -0.93 0.25
CA SER A 28 2.58 -1.10 0.40
C SER A 28 2.16 -2.56 0.59
N VAL A 29 2.75 -3.49 -0.17
CA VAL A 29 2.47 -4.93 0.00
C VAL A 29 2.94 -5.43 1.37
N LEU A 30 4.15 -5.02 1.81
CA LEU A 30 4.69 -5.47 3.09
C LEU A 30 3.86 -4.94 4.28
N VAL A 31 3.43 -3.67 4.22
CA VAL A 31 2.55 -3.06 5.23
C VAL A 31 1.24 -3.85 5.33
N GLU A 32 0.56 -4.03 4.20
CA GLU A 32 -0.73 -4.73 4.15
C GLU A 32 -0.65 -6.16 4.69
N LEU A 33 0.42 -6.89 4.35
CA LEU A 33 0.64 -8.22 4.93
C LEU A 33 0.90 -8.13 6.43
N SER A 34 1.73 -7.20 6.90
CA SER A 34 2.14 -7.08 8.30
C SER A 34 1.01 -6.71 9.26
N GLU A 35 -0.09 -6.12 8.77
CA GLU A 35 -1.26 -5.76 9.56
C GLU A 35 -2.22 -6.94 9.78
N THR A 36 -1.97 -8.08 9.14
CA THR A 36 -2.74 -9.31 9.35
C THR A 36 -2.14 -10.21 10.42
N ASP A 37 -2.99 -10.92 11.16
CA ASP A 37 -2.57 -11.80 12.26
C ASP A 37 -1.51 -12.85 11.84
N ASP A 38 -1.64 -13.40 10.63
CA ASP A 38 -0.75 -14.44 10.08
C ASP A 38 0.35 -13.89 9.16
N CYS A 39 0.45 -12.57 9.01
CA CYS A 39 1.31 -11.90 8.04
C CYS A 39 1.13 -12.44 6.60
N ALA A 40 -0.12 -12.77 6.25
CA ALA A 40 -0.47 -13.46 5.02
C ALA A 40 -1.88 -13.10 4.54
N LEU A 41 -2.04 -12.96 3.23
CA LEU A 41 -3.32 -12.68 2.57
C LEU A 41 -3.50 -13.51 1.31
N ARG A 42 -4.74 -13.80 0.95
CA ARG A 42 -5.04 -14.31 -0.40
C ARG A 42 -4.76 -13.18 -1.40
N LEU A 43 -4.24 -13.55 -2.57
CA LEU A 43 -3.89 -12.60 -3.63
C LEU A 43 -5.08 -11.70 -4.03
N ARG A 44 -6.30 -12.26 -4.03
CA ARG A 44 -7.52 -11.49 -4.33
C ARG A 44 -7.77 -10.41 -3.28
N ASP A 45 -7.61 -10.75 -2.01
CA ASP A 45 -7.90 -9.84 -0.91
C ASP A 45 -6.81 -8.76 -0.86
N LEU A 46 -5.55 -9.11 -1.17
CA LEU A 46 -4.45 -8.17 -1.39
C LEU A 46 -4.67 -7.23 -2.60
N CYS A 47 -5.35 -7.70 -3.66
CA CYS A 47 -5.73 -6.83 -4.77
C CYS A 47 -6.76 -5.78 -4.32
N ALA A 48 -7.72 -6.20 -3.49
CA ALA A 48 -8.78 -5.32 -3.01
C ALA A 48 -8.22 -4.24 -2.07
N SER A 49 -7.36 -4.60 -1.12
CA SER A 49 -6.80 -3.62 -0.17
C SER A 49 -5.82 -2.64 -0.79
N LEU A 50 -5.06 -3.06 -1.82
CA LEU A 50 -4.16 -2.18 -2.55
C LEU A 50 -4.84 -1.37 -3.67
N ASP A 51 -6.12 -1.65 -3.96
CA ASP A 51 -6.84 -1.15 -5.13
C ASP A 51 -6.08 -1.42 -6.46
N TRP A 52 -5.54 -2.62 -6.59
CA TRP A 52 -4.76 -3.04 -7.76
C TRP A 52 -5.45 -4.15 -8.53
N ASP A 53 -5.31 -4.11 -9.85
CA ASP A 53 -5.77 -5.22 -10.68
C ASP A 53 -4.92 -6.49 -10.44
N ARG A 54 -5.52 -7.65 -10.73
CA ARG A 54 -4.90 -8.96 -10.51
C ARG A 54 -3.59 -9.15 -11.26
N SER A 55 -3.46 -8.59 -12.46
CA SER A 55 -2.26 -8.73 -13.30
C SER A 55 -1.10 -7.97 -12.67
N ARG A 56 -1.33 -6.71 -12.30
CA ARG A 56 -0.38 -5.84 -11.59
C ARG A 56 0.08 -6.51 -10.29
N THR A 57 -0.85 -6.94 -9.44
CA THR A 57 -0.51 -7.55 -8.15
C THR A 57 0.29 -8.84 -8.35
N SER A 58 -0.14 -9.73 -9.26
CA SER A 58 0.57 -10.98 -9.56
C SER A 58 2.02 -10.75 -10.02
N HIS A 59 2.24 -9.77 -10.90
CA HIS A 59 3.59 -9.40 -11.34
C HIS A 59 4.44 -8.83 -10.22
N GLN A 60 3.86 -7.97 -9.37
CA GLN A 60 4.54 -7.38 -8.23
C GLN A 60 4.97 -8.46 -7.23
N ILE A 61 4.06 -9.36 -6.83
CA ILE A 61 4.36 -10.45 -5.90
C ILE A 61 5.41 -11.40 -6.47
N THR A 62 5.36 -11.72 -7.77
CA THR A 62 6.39 -12.56 -8.39
C THR A 62 7.77 -11.92 -8.35
N ARG A 63 7.86 -10.60 -8.45
CA ARG A 63 9.13 -9.87 -8.30
C ARG A 63 9.62 -9.88 -6.85
N MET A 64 8.73 -9.62 -5.90
CA MET A 64 9.04 -9.63 -4.47
C MET A 64 9.46 -11.02 -3.97
N GLU A 65 8.84 -12.08 -4.48
CA GLU A 65 9.24 -13.47 -4.21
C GLU A 65 10.67 -13.75 -4.67
N ARG A 66 11.04 -13.30 -5.88
CA ARG A 66 12.43 -13.41 -6.38
C ARG A 66 13.43 -12.63 -5.53
N ARG A 67 13.00 -11.53 -4.90
CA ARG A 67 13.79 -10.76 -3.94
C ARG A 67 13.79 -11.36 -2.53
N GLY A 68 13.03 -12.43 -2.28
CA GLY A 68 12.93 -13.09 -0.98
C GLY A 68 12.10 -12.32 0.05
N LEU A 69 11.31 -11.32 -0.36
CA LEU A 69 10.51 -10.48 0.56
C LEU A 69 9.17 -11.14 0.95
N VAL A 70 8.65 -12.01 0.09
CA VAL A 70 7.38 -12.73 0.29
C VAL A 70 7.50 -14.16 -0.27
N THR A 71 6.60 -15.05 0.15
CA THR A 71 6.38 -16.36 -0.49
C THR A 71 4.97 -16.48 -1.05
N LYS A 72 4.80 -17.28 -2.11
CA LYS A 72 3.48 -17.70 -2.59
C LYS A 72 3.23 -19.17 -2.30
N HIS A 73 2.06 -19.46 -1.77
CA HIS A 73 1.55 -20.81 -1.57
C HIS A 73 0.19 -20.97 -2.25
N LYS A 74 -0.16 -22.19 -2.65
CA LYS A 74 -1.53 -22.50 -3.06
C LYS A 74 -2.41 -22.51 -1.81
N SER A 75 -3.62 -21.95 -1.91
CA SER A 75 -4.58 -21.99 -0.81
C SER A 75 -4.98 -23.44 -0.52
N GLU A 76 -4.98 -23.83 0.75
CA GLU A 76 -5.61 -25.08 1.17
C GLU A 76 -7.12 -24.97 0.91
N GLY A 77 -7.71 -25.98 0.28
CA GLY A 77 -9.15 -26.04 -0.04
C GLY A 77 -9.60 -25.31 -1.33
N ASP A 78 -8.75 -24.49 -1.96
CA ASP A 78 -9.04 -23.86 -3.26
C ASP A 78 -7.82 -23.92 -4.16
N ALA A 79 -7.83 -24.87 -5.11
CA ALA A 79 -6.74 -25.10 -6.05
C ALA A 79 -6.43 -23.89 -6.96
N ARG A 80 -7.31 -22.88 -7.01
CA ARG A 80 -7.15 -21.64 -7.79
C ARG A 80 -6.73 -20.44 -6.93
N GLY A 81 -6.75 -20.57 -5.60
CA GLY A 81 -6.34 -19.55 -4.66
C GLY A 81 -4.82 -19.49 -4.48
N VAL A 82 -4.27 -18.28 -4.44
CA VAL A 82 -2.86 -18.03 -4.07
C VAL A 82 -2.86 -17.26 -2.76
N VAL A 83 -2.09 -17.74 -1.79
CA VAL A 83 -1.79 -17.05 -0.53
C VAL A 83 -0.39 -16.46 -0.64
N VAL A 84 -0.26 -15.19 -0.29
CA VAL A 84 1.00 -14.45 -0.22
C VAL A 84 1.32 -14.28 1.25
N ARG A 85 2.55 -14.61 1.65
CA ARG A 85 3.00 -14.50 3.04
C ARG A 85 4.29 -13.68 3.10
N LEU A 86 4.40 -12.87 4.14
CA LEU A 86 5.60 -12.10 4.45
C LEU A 86 6.73 -13.03 4.92
N THR A 87 7.96 -12.80 4.45
CA THR A 87 9.14 -13.52 4.97
C THR A 87 9.80 -12.76 6.11
N ASP A 88 10.71 -13.41 6.84
CA ASP A 88 11.58 -12.76 7.82
C ASP A 88 12.39 -11.61 7.20
N GLU A 89 12.88 -11.79 5.96
CA GLU A 89 13.57 -10.72 5.24
C GLU A 89 12.63 -9.57 4.90
N GLY A 90 11.41 -9.86 4.44
CA GLY A 90 10.37 -8.86 4.21
C GLY A 90 10.06 -8.06 5.48
N HIS A 91 9.92 -8.73 6.62
CA HIS A 91 9.74 -8.09 7.92
C HIS A 91 10.90 -7.19 8.30
N ARG A 92 12.15 -7.66 8.15
CA ARG A 92 13.33 -6.85 8.47
C ARG A 92 13.40 -5.59 7.61
N ARG A 93 13.13 -5.70 6.31
CA ARG A 93 13.11 -4.55 5.39
C ARG A 93 12.02 -3.57 5.77
N LEU A 94 10.81 -4.06 6.05
CA LEU A 94 9.69 -3.23 6.49
C LEU A 94 10.03 -2.49 7.79
N ALA A 95 10.53 -3.21 8.81
CA ALA A 95 10.89 -2.62 10.10
C ALA A 95 11.99 -1.56 9.98
N SER A 96 12.93 -1.74 9.04
CA SER A 96 13.96 -0.73 8.74
C SER A 96 13.40 0.49 8.02
N ALA A 97 12.40 0.32 7.14
CA ALA A 97 11.86 1.38 6.30
C ALA A 97 10.78 2.22 7.00
N ALA A 98 9.95 1.59 7.83
CA ALA A 98 8.76 2.21 8.41
C ALA A 98 9.04 3.49 9.22
N PRO A 99 10.09 3.57 10.08
CA PRO A 99 10.33 4.78 10.87
C PRO A 99 10.61 6.01 10.01
N GLU A 100 11.43 5.87 8.97
CA GLU A 100 11.75 6.97 8.06
C GLU A 100 10.53 7.35 7.20
N HIS A 101 9.75 6.36 6.75
CA HIS A 101 8.52 6.61 6.02
C HIS A 101 7.52 7.44 6.87
N VAL A 102 7.28 7.04 8.12
CA VAL A 102 6.40 7.76 9.06
C VAL A 102 6.89 9.19 9.30
N GLU A 103 8.19 9.37 9.49
CA GLU A 103 8.79 10.69 9.69
C GLU A 103 8.64 11.57 8.45
N SER A 104 8.79 11.03 7.25
CA SER A 104 8.55 11.76 6.01
C SER A 104 7.08 12.16 5.84
N VAL A 105 6.14 11.29 6.19
CA VAL A 105 4.70 11.63 6.20
C VAL A 105 4.43 12.76 7.19
N ARG A 106 4.98 12.68 8.40
CA ARG A 106 4.88 13.73 9.41
C ARG A 106 5.36 15.07 8.86
N ARG A 107 6.56 15.11 8.29
CA ARG A 107 7.18 16.34 7.75
C ARG A 107 6.41 16.95 6.58
N VAL A 108 5.90 16.14 5.67
CA VAL A 108 5.30 16.64 4.43
C VAL A 108 3.82 17.00 4.62
N ILE A 109 3.10 16.27 5.47
CA ILE A 109 1.66 16.44 5.65
C ILE A 109 1.35 17.18 6.96
N PHE A 110 1.88 16.70 8.08
CA PHE A 110 1.44 17.12 9.42
C PHE A 110 2.15 18.36 9.96
N ASP A 111 3.42 18.60 9.61
CA ASP A 111 4.19 19.76 10.12
C ASP A 111 3.67 21.11 9.63
N HIS A 112 2.79 21.11 8.62
CA HIS A 112 2.16 22.30 8.07
C HIS A 112 0.71 22.49 8.55
N MET A 113 0.27 21.68 9.52
CA MET A 113 -1.12 21.60 9.94
C MET A 113 -1.29 21.96 11.42
N GLU A 114 -2.31 22.76 11.72
CA GLU A 114 -2.73 22.98 13.11
C GLU A 114 -3.36 21.70 13.68
N PRO A 115 -3.14 21.37 14.96
CA PRO A 115 -3.68 20.14 15.56
C PRO A 115 -5.19 19.97 15.41
N ALA A 116 -5.94 21.09 15.40
CA ALA A 116 -7.39 21.11 15.24
C ALA A 116 -7.87 20.59 13.86
N VAL A 117 -7.01 20.61 12.83
CA VAL A 117 -7.35 20.17 11.47
C VAL A 117 -7.19 18.65 11.30
N ALA A 118 -6.43 17.97 12.17
CA ALA A 118 -6.17 16.54 12.04
C ALA A 118 -7.44 15.66 11.96
N PRO A 119 -8.47 15.86 12.80
CA PRO A 119 -9.71 15.08 12.72
C PRO A 119 -10.47 15.32 11.41
N VAL A 120 -10.46 16.56 10.90
CA VAL A 120 -11.10 16.93 9.63
C VAL A 120 -10.39 16.26 8.47
N LEU A 121 -9.05 16.30 8.45
CA LEU A 121 -8.25 15.67 7.42
C LEU A 121 -8.44 14.15 7.41
N LYS A 122 -8.52 13.52 8.58
CA LYS A 122 -8.83 12.08 8.70
C LYS A 122 -10.19 11.76 8.08
N SER A 123 -11.25 12.46 8.48
CA SER A 123 -12.59 12.23 7.94
C SER A 123 -12.66 12.47 6.43
N TYR A 124 -11.92 13.47 5.93
CA TYR A 124 -11.80 13.71 4.49
C TYR A 124 -11.14 12.53 3.76
N PHE A 125 -10.03 11.98 4.29
CA PHE A 125 -9.37 10.83 3.68
C PHE A 125 -10.20 9.56 3.74
N GLU A 126 -10.92 9.31 4.83
CA GLU A 126 -11.88 8.20 4.92
C GLU A 126 -12.93 8.31 3.82
N GLY A 127 -13.53 9.49 3.64
CA GLY A 127 -14.49 9.73 2.55
C GLY A 127 -13.86 9.60 1.16
N LEU A 128 -12.60 9.99 0.98
CA LEU A 128 -11.87 9.89 -0.29
C LEU A 128 -11.63 8.42 -0.72
N MET A 129 -11.35 7.52 0.23
CA MET A 129 -11.11 6.10 -0.07
C MET A 129 -12.39 5.38 -0.54
N GLU A 130 -13.57 5.88 -0.16
CA GLU A 130 -14.87 5.33 -0.58
C GLU A 130 -15.34 5.86 -1.95
N VAL A 131 -14.58 6.77 -2.59
CA VAL A 131 -14.96 7.35 -3.88
C VAL A 131 -14.73 6.35 -5.02
N ASP A 132 -15.80 5.80 -5.56
CA ASP A 132 -15.78 4.90 -6.73
C ASP A 132 -16.50 5.49 -7.96
N ASN A 133 -17.26 6.57 -7.81
CA ASN A 133 -18.04 7.21 -8.88
C ASN A 133 -17.25 8.34 -9.59
N VAL A 134 -16.13 7.99 -10.24
CA VAL A 134 -15.31 8.94 -11.03
C VAL A 134 -15.13 8.39 -12.44
N PRO A 135 -15.19 9.23 -13.50
CA PRO A 135 -14.99 8.75 -14.87
C PRO A 135 -13.75 7.86 -15.02
N GLY A 136 -13.96 6.63 -15.48
CA GLY A 136 -12.90 5.62 -15.65
C GLY A 136 -12.77 4.60 -14.50
N SER A 137 -13.47 4.80 -13.38
CA SER A 137 -13.60 3.80 -12.31
C SER A 137 -14.67 2.75 -12.65
N PRO A 138 -14.54 1.49 -12.19
CA PRO A 138 -15.57 0.46 -12.35
C PRO A 138 -16.95 0.84 -11.81
N GLY A 139 -17.00 1.68 -10.76
CA GLY A 139 -18.23 2.13 -10.10
C GLY A 139 -18.88 3.37 -10.72
N PHE A 140 -18.33 3.90 -11.82
CA PHE A 140 -18.84 5.15 -12.40
C PHE A 140 -20.23 5.00 -13.01
N THR A 141 -21.18 5.78 -12.48
CA THR A 141 -22.48 6.03 -13.07
C THR A 141 -22.56 7.52 -13.43
N ALA A 142 -22.68 7.82 -14.73
CA ALA A 142 -23.03 9.17 -15.13
C ALA A 142 -24.43 9.48 -14.58
N ASP A 143 -24.53 10.44 -13.66
CA ASP A 143 -25.82 10.93 -13.18
C ASP A 143 -26.74 11.23 -14.38
N ALA A 144 -27.96 10.71 -14.34
CA ALA A 144 -29.00 10.89 -15.37
C ALA A 144 -29.68 12.26 -15.26
#